data_AF-A0AAV8YR70-F1
#
_entry.id   AF-A0AAV8YR70-F1
#
_cell.length_a   1.000
_cell.length_b   1.000
_cell.length_c   1.000
_cell.angle_alpha   90.00
_cell.angle_beta   90.00
_cell.angle_gamma   90.00
#
_symmetry.space_group_name_H-M   'P 1'
#
loop_
_entity.id
_entity.type
_entity.pdbx_description
1 polymer ?
#
loop_
_entity_poly.entity_id
_entity_poly.type
_entity_poly.pdbx_seq_one_letter_code
_entity_poly.pdbx_strand_id
1 'polypeptide(L)'
;KILTQEVRDIWIRKGPECFQNKNCDFSETCTSFPDSSGKIKTRYLTRNIFTRKLTNGECLERKWLLYSPSKKSVYCYCCRLFNTTTGIGHNLSSPNGYKDWKHINLSHVDQLTFIVRYVKDGKPIEIFVEFLPMDAHNTQYIANTILNLLESLDIPIKDCRGQSYDNASNMAGKYSGVRQE
;
A
#
# COMPACT_ATOMS: atom_id res chain seq x y z
N LYS A 1 -15.62 6.08 -2.46
CA LYS A 1 -16.08 5.79 -3.83
C LYS A 1 -14.96 5.07 -4.54
N ILE A 2 -15.20 3.84 -5.00
CA ILE A 2 -14.26 3.03 -5.78
C ILE A 2 -14.01 3.77 -7.11
N LEU A 3 -12.77 3.77 -7.61
CA LEU A 3 -12.45 4.38 -8.90
C LEU A 3 -13.05 3.52 -10.03
N THR A 4 -13.67 4.13 -11.03
CA THR A 4 -14.05 3.42 -12.26
C THR A 4 -12.79 3.03 -13.04
N GLN A 5 -12.90 2.05 -13.94
CA GLN A 5 -11.74 1.59 -14.72
C GLN A 5 -11.09 2.73 -15.54
N GLU A 6 -11.90 3.57 -16.18
CA GLU A 6 -11.39 4.74 -16.93
C GLU A 6 -10.62 5.72 -16.03
N VAL A 7 -11.14 5.99 -14.83
CA VAL A 7 -10.47 6.88 -13.88
C VAL A 7 -9.19 6.24 -13.36
N ARG A 8 -9.19 4.93 -13.12
CA ARG A 8 -8.01 4.17 -12.73
C ARG A 8 -6.92 4.26 -13.81
N ASP A 9 -7.25 4.10 -15.08
CA ASP A 9 -6.30 4.19 -16.20
C ASP A 9 -5.69 5.60 -16.31
N ILE A 10 -6.51 6.64 -16.12
CA ILE A 10 -6.02 8.03 -16.06
C ILE A 10 -5.03 8.21 -14.91
N TRP A 11 -5.35 7.66 -13.74
CA TRP A 11 -4.46 7.76 -12.58
C TRP A 11 -3.14 7.05 -12.86
N ILE A 12 -3.16 5.80 -13.34
CA ILE A 12 -1.97 5.04 -13.71
C ILE A 12 -1.10 5.83 -14.69
N ARG A 13 -1.69 6.37 -15.76
CA ARG A 13 -0.95 7.12 -16.79
C ARG A 13 -0.32 8.41 -16.28
N LYS A 14 -1.01 9.13 -15.39
CA LYS A 14 -0.52 10.40 -14.83
C LYS A 14 0.42 10.23 -13.65
N GLY A 15 0.34 9.09 -12.97
CA GLY A 15 1.11 8.78 -11.78
C GLY A 15 0.65 9.56 -10.53
N PRO A 16 1.22 9.20 -9.35
CA PRO A 16 0.78 9.75 -8.07
C PRO A 16 1.09 11.23 -7.87
N GLU A 17 2.16 11.73 -8.47
CA GLU A 17 2.63 13.12 -8.32
C GLU A 17 1.56 14.13 -8.77
N CYS A 18 0.80 13.78 -9.81
CA CYS A 18 -0.28 14.60 -10.33
C CYS A 18 -1.44 14.78 -9.33
N PHE A 19 -1.60 13.88 -8.36
CA PHE A 19 -2.75 13.85 -7.45
C PHE A 19 -2.37 14.10 -5.98
N GLN A 20 -1.08 14.37 -5.71
CA GLN A 20 -0.54 14.38 -4.35
C GLN A 20 -1.05 15.56 -3.51
N ASN A 21 -1.27 16.72 -4.15
CA ASN A 21 -1.74 17.96 -3.50
C ASN A 21 -0.89 18.43 -2.29
N LYS A 22 0.41 18.10 -2.26
CA LYS A 22 1.35 18.43 -1.16
C LYS A 22 1.59 19.93 -0.94
N ASN A 23 1.18 20.76 -1.89
CA ASN A 23 1.38 22.22 -1.88
C ASN A 23 0.09 23.00 -1.59
N CYS A 24 -1.03 22.31 -1.33
CA CYS A 24 -2.29 22.97 -0.96
C CYS A 24 -2.23 23.60 0.43
N ASP A 25 -3.21 24.44 0.72
CA ASP A 25 -3.44 24.94 2.07
C ASP A 25 -3.95 23.82 3.00
N PHE A 26 -3.36 23.75 4.19
CA PHE A 26 -3.66 22.79 5.24
C PHE A 26 -4.29 23.43 6.47
N SER A 27 -4.58 24.74 6.45
CA SER A 27 -5.22 25.48 7.54
C SER A 27 -6.50 24.79 8.05
N GLU A 28 -7.28 24.18 7.16
CA GLU A 28 -8.53 23.49 7.51
C GLU A 28 -8.36 22.03 7.99
N THR A 29 -7.13 21.55 8.17
CA THR A 29 -6.85 20.16 8.59
C THR A 29 -6.75 19.99 10.10
N CYS A 30 -7.12 21.00 10.89
CA CYS A 30 -7.00 20.98 12.35
C CYS A 30 -7.68 19.75 12.98
N THR A 31 -6.92 19.02 13.81
CA THR A 31 -7.45 17.99 14.72
C THR A 31 -7.12 18.37 16.16
N SER A 32 -8.10 18.25 17.05
CA SER A 32 -7.98 18.56 18.47
C SER A 32 -8.13 17.30 19.32
N PHE A 33 -7.26 17.12 20.31
CA PHE A 33 -7.30 15.99 21.22
C PHE A 33 -6.84 16.42 22.63
N PRO A 34 -7.41 15.83 23.69
CA PRO A 34 -6.93 16.09 25.05
C PRO A 34 -5.56 15.42 25.26
N ASP A 35 -4.66 16.10 25.96
CA ASP A 35 -3.44 15.47 26.48
C ASP A 35 -3.68 14.82 27.85
N SER A 36 -2.63 14.20 28.41
CA SER A 36 -2.68 13.51 29.71
C SER A 36 -3.09 14.42 30.88
N SER A 37 -2.99 15.74 30.70
CA SER A 37 -3.39 16.76 31.68
C SER A 37 -4.77 17.36 31.40
N GLY A 38 -5.49 16.86 30.38
CA GLY A 38 -6.78 17.37 29.95
C GLY A 38 -6.68 18.64 29.08
N LYS A 39 -5.47 19.13 28.78
CA LYS A 39 -5.29 20.31 27.91
C LYS A 39 -5.49 19.91 26.45
N ILE A 40 -6.30 20.68 25.73
CA ILE A 40 -6.53 20.46 24.30
C ILE A 40 -5.25 20.83 23.54
N LYS A 41 -4.71 19.86 22.80
CA LYS A 41 -3.67 20.06 21.80
C LYS A 41 -4.27 20.00 20.41
N THR A 42 -3.75 20.85 19.52
CA THR A 42 -4.14 20.89 18.11
C THR A 42 -2.99 20.44 17.22
N ARG A 43 -3.31 19.79 16.10
CA ARG A 43 -2.36 19.41 15.04
C ARG A 43 -2.95 19.72 13.68
N TYR A 44 -2.07 20.07 12.75
CA TYR A 44 -2.39 20.28 11.35
C TYR A 44 -1.55 19.34 10.49
N LEU A 45 -2.05 19.06 9.29
CA LEU A 45 -1.25 18.47 8.24
C LEU A 45 -0.10 19.42 7.89
N THR A 46 1.09 18.89 7.70
CA THR A 46 2.28 19.68 7.33
C THR A 46 2.98 19.05 6.14
N ARG A 47 3.67 19.85 5.32
CA ARG A 47 4.36 19.34 4.13
C ARG A 47 5.38 18.23 4.45
N ASN A 48 5.94 18.23 5.65
CA ASN A 48 6.92 17.24 6.10
C ASN A 48 6.38 15.80 6.12
N ILE A 49 5.05 15.60 6.15
CA ILE A 49 4.48 14.25 6.08
C ILE A 49 4.68 13.59 4.71
N PHE A 50 4.91 14.37 3.64
CA PHE A 50 5.16 13.86 2.30
C PHE A 50 6.62 13.48 2.06
N THR A 51 7.50 13.59 3.07
CA THR A 51 8.90 13.19 2.96
C THR A 51 9.29 12.27 4.12
N ARG A 52 10.25 11.37 3.88
CA ARG A 52 10.88 10.52 4.87
C ARG A 52 12.36 10.84 4.90
N LYS A 53 12.87 11.22 6.08
CA LYS A 53 14.31 11.33 6.29
C LYS A 53 14.89 9.95 6.63
N LEU A 54 15.91 9.53 5.89
CA LEU A 54 16.63 8.28 6.08
C LEU A 54 17.73 8.45 7.14
N THR A 55 18.26 7.32 7.63
CA THR A 55 19.35 7.30 8.62
C THR A 55 20.64 7.90 8.09
N ASN A 56 20.87 7.82 6.79
CA ASN A 56 21.98 8.47 6.08
C ASN A 56 21.78 9.99 5.87
N GLY A 57 20.66 10.57 6.34
CA GLY A 57 20.34 11.99 6.24
C GLY A 57 19.59 12.40 4.98
N GLU A 58 19.46 11.51 3.99
CA GLU A 58 18.72 11.79 2.76
C GLU A 58 17.22 11.95 3.02
N CYS A 59 16.56 12.80 2.22
CA CYS A 59 15.11 13.00 2.27
C CYS A 59 14.47 12.38 1.03
N LEU A 60 13.75 11.28 1.21
CA LEU A 60 12.97 10.64 0.16
C LEU A 60 11.53 11.14 0.15
N GLU A 61 11.02 11.45 -1.03
CA GLU A 61 9.63 11.83 -1.19
C GLU A 61 8.68 10.62 -1.17
N ARG A 62 7.62 10.72 -0.37
CA ARG A 62 6.51 9.76 -0.34
C ARG A 62 5.52 10.07 -1.46
N LYS A 63 5.93 9.78 -2.69
CA LYS A 63 5.08 9.98 -3.87
C LYS A 63 3.72 9.29 -3.72
N TRP A 64 3.67 8.14 -3.08
CA TRP A 64 2.45 7.35 -2.84
C TRP A 64 1.42 8.01 -1.91
N LEU A 65 1.76 9.06 -1.15
CA LEU A 65 0.87 9.67 -0.16
C LEU A 65 0.14 10.88 -0.76
N LEU A 66 -1.19 10.81 -0.85
CA LEU A 66 -2.03 11.84 -1.48
C LEU A 66 -2.82 12.64 -0.44
N TYR A 67 -3.04 13.93 -0.67
CA TYR A 67 -3.98 14.75 0.08
C TYR A 67 -5.24 15.05 -0.74
N SER A 68 -6.41 14.97 -0.10
CA SER A 68 -7.66 15.43 -0.68
C SER A 68 -8.13 16.70 0.02
N PRO A 69 -8.03 17.88 -0.63
CA PRO A 69 -8.54 19.14 -0.07
C PRO A 69 -10.02 19.06 0.30
N SER A 70 -10.83 18.40 -0.54
CA SER A 70 -12.26 18.23 -0.31
C SER A 70 -12.62 17.42 0.94
N LYS A 71 -11.74 16.50 1.37
CA LYS A 71 -11.97 15.61 2.53
C LYS A 71 -11.13 15.98 3.73
N LYS A 72 -10.12 16.84 3.56
CA LYS A 72 -9.15 17.24 4.59
C LYS A 72 -8.49 16.01 5.19
N SER A 73 -8.19 15.02 4.35
CA SER A 73 -7.64 13.72 4.72
C SER A 73 -6.62 13.26 3.69
N VAL A 74 -5.75 12.35 4.12
CA VAL A 74 -4.76 11.72 3.25
C VAL A 74 -5.17 10.31 2.85
N TYR A 75 -4.64 9.86 1.73
CA TYR A 75 -4.89 8.56 1.12
C TYR A 75 -3.59 7.95 0.61
N CYS A 76 -3.52 6.62 0.57
CA CYS A 76 -2.47 5.95 -0.21
C CYS A 76 -2.91 5.82 -1.68
N TYR A 77 -2.03 6.19 -2.60
CA TYR A 77 -2.25 6.13 -4.04
C TYR A 77 -2.48 4.69 -4.52
N CYS A 78 -1.59 3.77 -4.15
CA CYS A 78 -1.72 2.36 -4.51
C CYS A 78 -3.03 1.79 -3.97
N CYS A 79 -3.33 2.04 -2.70
CA CYS A 79 -4.59 1.60 -2.11
C CYS A 79 -5.81 2.18 -2.82
N ARG A 80 -5.74 3.42 -3.31
CA ARG A 80 -6.87 4.02 -4.03
C ARG A 80 -7.06 3.43 -5.43
N LEU A 81 -5.98 3.04 -6.09
CA LEU A 81 -6.01 2.35 -7.38
C LEU A 81 -6.57 0.93 -7.25
N PHE A 82 -6.12 0.20 -6.22
CA PHE A 82 -6.28 -1.26 -6.14
C PHE A 82 -7.21 -1.75 -5.04
N ASN A 83 -7.92 -0.86 -4.31
CA ASN A 83 -8.77 -1.27 -3.19
C ASN A 83 -9.76 -2.37 -3.62
N THR A 84 -9.71 -3.52 -2.94
CA THR A 84 -10.69 -4.59 -3.05
C THR A 84 -11.84 -4.33 -2.09
N THR A 85 -13.04 -4.82 -2.45
CA THR A 85 -14.29 -4.59 -1.71
C THR A 85 -14.36 -5.29 -0.36
N THR A 86 -13.38 -6.15 -0.05
CA THR A 86 -13.25 -6.83 1.23
C THR A 86 -12.79 -5.81 2.26
N GLY A 87 -13.68 -5.41 3.18
CA GLY A 87 -13.50 -4.35 4.17
C GLY A 87 -12.35 -4.48 5.18
N ILE A 88 -11.28 -5.16 4.83
CA ILE A 88 -10.01 -5.32 5.55
C ILE A 88 -9.05 -4.20 5.10
N GLY A 89 -9.53 -2.96 5.16
CA GLY A 89 -8.77 -1.79 4.74
C GLY A 89 -8.03 -1.16 5.91
N HIS A 90 -6.71 -1.04 5.83
CA HIS A 90 -5.93 -0.23 6.75
C HIS A 90 -6.31 1.27 6.67
N ASN A 91 -5.92 2.05 7.66
CA ASN A 91 -6.36 3.44 7.87
C ASN A 91 -6.28 4.37 6.63
N LEU A 92 -5.25 4.23 5.79
CA LEU A 92 -5.07 5.02 4.55
C LEU A 92 -5.90 4.53 3.34
N SER A 93 -6.48 3.34 3.42
CA SER A 93 -7.44 2.78 2.44
C SER A 93 -8.87 3.18 2.73
N SER A 94 -9.12 3.80 3.90
CA SER A 94 -10.46 4.21 4.33
C SER A 94 -11.13 5.10 3.26
N PRO A 95 -12.41 4.87 2.92
CA PRO A 95 -13.16 5.76 2.02
C PRO A 95 -13.14 7.23 2.48
N ASN A 96 -13.05 7.46 3.79
CA ASN A 96 -13.02 8.79 4.42
C ASN A 96 -11.61 9.38 4.53
N GLY A 97 -10.59 8.59 4.20
CA GLY A 97 -9.18 8.94 4.33
C GLY A 97 -8.72 8.99 5.79
N TYR A 98 -7.42 9.18 5.96
CA TYR A 98 -6.79 9.20 7.27
C TYR A 98 -6.56 10.64 7.76
N LYS A 99 -6.79 10.87 9.07
CA LYS A 99 -6.70 12.20 9.70
C LYS A 99 -5.84 12.27 10.97
N ASP A 100 -5.23 11.16 11.38
CA ASP A 100 -4.36 11.16 12.55
C ASP A 100 -2.93 11.55 12.15
N TRP A 101 -2.69 12.86 12.19
CA TRP A 101 -1.41 13.47 11.81
C TRP A 101 -0.24 13.05 12.71
N LYS A 102 -0.53 12.55 13.91
CA LYS A 102 0.52 12.11 14.85
C LYS A 102 1.09 10.76 14.43
N HIS A 103 0.24 9.83 14.00
CA HIS A 103 0.64 8.45 13.73
C HIS A 103 0.71 8.11 12.23
N ILE A 104 0.66 9.11 11.34
CA ILE A 104 0.81 8.94 9.89
C ILE A 104 2.13 8.31 9.44
N ASN A 105 3.20 8.43 10.23
CA ASN A 105 4.46 7.75 9.94
C ASN A 105 4.44 6.27 10.35
N LEU A 106 3.47 5.83 11.15
CA LEU A 106 3.26 4.43 11.53
C LEU A 106 2.25 3.74 10.62
N SER A 107 1.50 4.48 9.81
CA SER A 107 0.60 3.93 8.80
C SER A 107 1.35 3.49 7.54
N HIS A 108 2.60 3.01 7.67
CA HIS A 108 3.28 2.33 6.57
C HIS A 108 2.49 1.06 6.24
N VAL A 109 2.27 0.85 4.95
CA VAL A 109 1.50 -0.28 4.44
C VAL A 109 2.46 -1.09 3.60
N ASP A 110 2.79 -2.26 4.09
CA ASP A 110 3.47 -3.23 3.25
C ASP A 110 2.42 -3.95 2.41
N GLN A 111 2.70 -4.03 1.12
CA GLN A 111 1.83 -4.67 0.14
C GLN A 111 2.63 -5.77 -0.53
N LEU A 112 2.03 -6.95 -0.64
CA LEU A 112 2.55 -8.02 -1.47
C LEU A 112 2.08 -7.78 -2.90
N THR A 113 3.03 -7.63 -3.82
CA THR A 113 2.73 -7.50 -5.25
C THR A 113 2.69 -8.89 -5.87
N PHE A 114 1.56 -9.29 -6.47
CA PHE A 114 1.46 -10.57 -7.13
C PHE A 114 1.55 -10.42 -8.65
N ILE A 115 2.55 -11.07 -9.24
CA ILE A 115 2.80 -11.08 -10.68
C ILE A 115 2.93 -12.54 -11.11
N VAL A 116 2.14 -12.94 -12.11
CA VAL A 116 2.25 -14.25 -12.73
C VAL A 116 3.06 -14.11 -14.01
N ARG A 117 4.14 -14.89 -14.12
CA ARG A 117 4.93 -15.03 -15.35
C ARG A 117 4.68 -16.40 -15.96
N TYR A 118 4.24 -16.45 -17.22
CA TYR A 118 4.07 -17.69 -17.96
C TYR A 118 4.66 -17.57 -19.37
N VAL A 119 4.81 -18.70 -20.07
CA VAL A 119 5.31 -18.73 -21.44
C VAL A 119 4.16 -18.96 -22.41
N LYS A 120 4.04 -18.11 -23.41
CA LYS A 120 3.12 -18.26 -24.53
C LYS A 120 3.89 -18.09 -25.83
N ASP A 121 3.78 -19.05 -26.74
CA ASP A 121 4.48 -19.04 -28.03
C ASP A 121 6.00 -18.84 -27.89
N GLY A 122 6.59 -19.48 -26.88
CA GLY A 122 8.02 -19.38 -26.58
C GLY A 122 8.48 -18.04 -25.97
N LYS A 123 7.56 -17.10 -25.71
CA LYS A 123 7.86 -15.80 -25.11
C LYS A 123 7.37 -15.73 -23.67
N PRO A 124 8.18 -15.19 -22.73
CA PRO A 124 7.71 -14.91 -21.38
C PRO A 124 6.71 -13.74 -21.40
N ILE A 125 5.59 -13.91 -20.74
CA ILE A 125 4.57 -12.89 -20.51
C ILE A 125 4.44 -12.72 -19.00
N GLU A 126 4.48 -11.47 -18.55
CA GLU A 126 4.22 -11.10 -17.15
C GLU A 126 2.87 -10.40 -17.05
N ILE A 127 2.05 -10.86 -16.13
CA ILE A 127 0.76 -10.27 -15.82
C ILE A 127 0.78 -9.87 -14.36
N PHE A 128 0.63 -8.57 -14.11
CA PHE A 128 0.30 -8.06 -12.80
C PHE A 128 -1.13 -8.51 -12.46
N VAL A 129 -1.29 -9.19 -11.33
CA VAL A 129 -2.58 -9.69 -10.87
C VAL A 129 -3.20 -8.67 -9.92
N GLU A 130 -2.61 -8.50 -8.74
CA GLU A 130 -3.09 -7.54 -7.75
C GLU A 130 -2.04 -7.21 -6.67
N PHE A 131 -2.36 -6.19 -5.87
CA PHE A 131 -1.67 -5.92 -4.61
C PHE A 131 -2.49 -6.50 -3.46
N LEU A 132 -1.86 -7.32 -2.63
CA LEU A 132 -2.46 -7.83 -1.40
C LEU A 132 -1.94 -7.01 -0.20
N PRO A 133 -2.82 -6.50 0.68
CA PRO A 133 -2.37 -5.88 1.93
C PRO A 133 -1.70 -6.94 2.82
N MET A 134 -0.58 -6.59 3.48
CA MET A 134 0.05 -7.47 4.47
C MET A 134 -0.15 -6.92 5.88
N ASP A 135 -0.79 -7.72 6.73
CA ASP A 135 -0.93 -7.42 8.17
C ASP A 135 0.20 -8.05 9.02
N ALA A 136 0.95 -8.99 8.44
CA ALA A 136 2.07 -9.67 9.08
C ALA A 136 3.17 -10.03 8.08
N HIS A 137 4.41 -10.07 8.58
CA HIS A 137 5.61 -10.43 7.79
C HIS A 137 6.13 -11.83 8.09
N ASN A 138 5.41 -12.63 8.87
CA ASN A 138 5.82 -14.00 9.13
C ASN A 138 5.61 -14.85 7.87
N THR A 139 6.47 -15.83 7.68
CA THR A 139 6.47 -16.66 6.49
C THR A 139 5.16 -17.41 6.28
N GLN A 140 4.55 -17.93 7.36
CA GLN A 140 3.31 -18.69 7.27
C GLN A 140 2.17 -17.85 6.71
N TYR A 141 2.06 -16.59 7.15
CA TYR A 141 1.08 -15.65 6.67
C TYR A 141 1.25 -15.38 5.18
N ILE A 142 2.49 -15.13 4.73
CA ILE A 142 2.77 -14.88 3.31
C ILE A 142 2.46 -16.12 2.47
N ALA A 143 2.86 -17.32 2.93
CA ALA A 143 2.57 -18.58 2.25
C ALA A 143 1.05 -18.81 2.11
N ASN A 144 0.30 -18.71 3.20
CA ASN A 144 -1.15 -18.88 3.19
C ASN A 144 -1.82 -17.84 2.27
N THR A 145 -1.34 -16.60 2.30
CA THR A 145 -1.85 -15.52 1.44
C THR A 145 -1.65 -15.84 -0.04
N ILE A 146 -0.48 -16.35 -0.42
CA ILE A 146 -0.17 -16.78 -1.80
C ILE A 146 -1.04 -17.98 -2.21
N LEU A 147 -1.17 -18.99 -1.34
CA LEU A 147 -1.98 -20.18 -1.61
C LEU A 147 -3.45 -19.83 -1.84
N ASN A 148 -4.03 -19.01 -0.97
CA ASN A 148 -5.41 -18.56 -1.08
C ASN A 148 -5.62 -17.74 -2.37
N LEU A 149 -4.65 -16.92 -2.77
CA LEU A 149 -4.73 -16.17 -4.01
C LEU A 149 -4.71 -17.11 -5.23
N LEU A 150 -3.77 -18.06 -5.27
CA LEU A 150 -3.69 -19.05 -6.34
C LEU A 150 -5.01 -19.85 -6.47
N GLU A 151 -5.59 -20.27 -5.35
CA GLU A 151 -6.88 -20.95 -5.32
C GLU A 151 -8.01 -20.07 -5.86
N SER A 152 -8.05 -18.78 -5.48
CA SER A 152 -9.06 -17.84 -5.98
C SER A 152 -8.96 -17.55 -7.47
N LEU A 153 -7.77 -17.73 -8.06
CA LEU A 153 -7.51 -17.57 -9.50
C LEU A 153 -7.66 -18.89 -10.27
N ASP A 154 -8.02 -19.98 -9.59
CA ASP A 154 -8.05 -21.34 -10.14
C ASP A 154 -6.71 -21.73 -10.80
N ILE A 155 -5.60 -21.33 -10.18
CA ILE A 155 -4.24 -21.65 -10.62
C ILE A 155 -3.69 -22.75 -9.68
N PRO A 156 -3.60 -24.00 -10.14
CA PRO A 156 -3.06 -25.06 -9.31
C PRO A 156 -1.58 -24.81 -8.99
N ILE A 157 -1.21 -24.89 -7.71
CA ILE A 157 0.19 -24.73 -7.30
C ILE A 157 1.14 -25.73 -7.99
N LYS A 158 0.64 -26.93 -8.30
CA LYS A 158 1.37 -27.96 -9.08
C LYS A 158 1.83 -27.48 -10.47
N ASP A 159 1.17 -26.47 -11.02
CA ASP A 159 1.49 -25.89 -12.33
C ASP A 159 2.49 -24.73 -12.20
N CYS A 160 2.76 -24.24 -10.98
CA CYS A 160 3.74 -23.21 -10.70
C CYS A 160 5.15 -23.80 -10.68
N ARG A 161 5.98 -23.45 -11.67
CA ARG A 161 7.33 -24.05 -11.87
C ARG A 161 8.48 -23.28 -11.21
N GLY A 162 8.22 -22.10 -10.70
CA GLY A 162 9.25 -21.27 -10.08
C GLY A 162 8.65 -20.14 -9.26
N GLN A 163 9.27 -19.85 -8.13
CA GLN A 163 8.92 -18.72 -7.26
C GLN A 163 10.10 -17.76 -7.24
N SER A 164 9.85 -16.48 -7.53
CA SER A 164 10.84 -15.42 -7.43
C SER A 164 10.37 -14.39 -6.42
N TYR A 165 11.10 -14.27 -5.31
CA TYR A 165 10.88 -13.24 -4.31
C TYR A 165 12.06 -12.27 -4.35
N ASP A 166 11.81 -10.98 -4.21
CA ASP A 166 12.89 -10.03 -3.95
C ASP A 166 13.48 -10.30 -2.55
N ASN A 167 14.71 -9.87 -2.33
CA ASN A 167 15.68 -10.42 -1.38
C ASN A 167 15.37 -10.14 0.12
N ALA A 168 14.16 -10.46 0.60
CA ALA A 168 13.74 -10.38 1.99
C ALA A 168 13.98 -11.73 2.70
N SER A 169 14.65 -11.68 3.86
CA SER A 169 15.07 -12.85 4.65
C SER A 169 13.99 -13.89 4.95
N ASN A 170 12.71 -13.48 4.96
CA ASN A 170 11.57 -14.34 5.31
C ASN A 170 11.06 -15.16 4.12
N MET A 171 11.52 -14.85 2.90
CA MET A 171 11.12 -15.53 1.66
C MET A 171 12.14 -16.58 1.22
N ALA A 172 13.34 -16.57 1.83
CA ALA A 172 14.45 -17.46 1.53
C ALA A 172 14.76 -18.38 2.72
N GLY A 173 14.01 -19.47 2.87
CA GLY A 173 14.28 -20.47 3.91
C GLY A 173 13.76 -21.85 3.53
N LYS A 174 14.62 -22.87 3.58
CA LYS A 174 14.26 -24.29 3.33
C LYS A 174 13.40 -24.89 4.47
N TYR A 175 13.39 -24.26 5.65
CA TYR A 175 12.72 -24.76 6.86
C TYR A 175 11.76 -23.74 7.51
N SER A 176 11.68 -22.53 6.96
CA SER A 176 10.87 -21.42 7.48
C SER A 176 10.61 -20.34 6.42
N GLY A 177 10.76 -20.67 5.13
CA GLY A 177 10.46 -19.81 3.98
C GLY A 177 9.22 -20.32 3.23
N VAL A 178 8.60 -19.48 2.41
CA VAL A 178 7.41 -19.84 1.58
C VAL A 178 7.72 -20.93 0.55
N ARG A 179 8.99 -21.28 0.42
CA ARG A 179 9.52 -22.36 -0.40
C ARG A 179 9.34 -23.70 0.33
N GLN A 180 8.11 -24.18 0.43
CA GLN A 180 7.85 -25.61 0.63
C GLN A 180 7.64 -26.25 -0.73
N GLU A 181 8.35 -27.36 -0.96
CA GLU A 181 8.36 -28.19 -2.18
C GLU A 181 6.98 -28.77 -2.49
#